data_AF-A0A5C6UB05-F1
#
_entry.id   AF-A0A5C6UB05-F1
#
_cell.length_a   1.000
_cell.length_b   1.000
_cell.length_c   1.000
_cell.angle_alpha   90.00
_cell.angle_beta   90.00
_cell.angle_gamma   90.00
#
_symmetry.space_group_name_H-M   'P 1'
#
loop_
_entity.id
_entity.type
_entity.pdbx_description
1 polymer ?
#
loop_
_entity_poly.entity_id
_entity_poly.type
_entity_poly.pdbx_seq_one_letter_code
_entity_poly.pdbx_strand_id
1 'polypeptide(L)'
;MTSSSSRTQNEKRAYCRRGVGLLLLMVLAAGVGCAESERGAGTEPLRPLVYTEHPDLTPEGAAVREGRLLRELRQGAELSGGWGRLETESDRKMPLISEGEALGEAIFEALTTRDEALWDHLYIAPESYAQLVKVSPEKAHEFVDVQMGGALQTWEIFTPTRSSEGADGGLGELLELEGLELGEGRTVNGPVAKEDERVVQHWGNVLRLRYAEADVVFELRISRIFRVPSPQDPTREVLVLASPVEADRRLRTLVALGLHLKPELLRSREYPFPLKEGNFWRFRRYNRALGQEEVDPLEIAVGGQAAAGTPRSPEVIMEVLGVEQYGTWRLVHVMRSYEDADFTRAHERWVLTPRRIYVCNARCQARIDDLSYLLEYFEYQVPIFSFPLEPGQGWGRAGLGAEEGTFVVDESWHRVETPAGGFVGTYAIEGTGPLTQSSPYFRLPDQRRYFAPGRGVVRRELREPDARGNLIDVVEDLVEYRIMP
;
A
#
# COMPACT_ATOMS: atom_id res chain seq x y z
N MET A 1 60.30 -5.81 -19.75
CA MET A 1 60.81 -6.20 -18.41
C MET A 1 61.89 -5.22 -18.01
N THR A 2 61.57 -4.26 -17.12
CA THR A 2 62.45 -3.34 -16.34
C THR A 2 61.50 -2.30 -15.71
N SER A 3 61.14 -2.44 -14.43
CA SER A 3 61.72 -1.80 -13.23
C SER A 3 61.50 -0.28 -13.08
N SER A 4 60.63 0.05 -12.13
CA SER A 4 60.78 1.04 -11.04
C SER A 4 61.03 2.53 -11.31
N SER A 5 60.19 3.33 -10.63
CA SER A 5 60.54 4.43 -9.73
C SER A 5 60.34 5.89 -10.20
N SER A 6 59.41 6.53 -9.49
CA SER A 6 59.52 7.84 -8.81
C SER A 6 59.35 9.17 -9.57
N ARG A 7 58.48 9.99 -8.93
CA ARG A 7 58.65 11.40 -8.55
C ARG A 7 58.48 12.52 -9.60
N THR A 8 57.35 13.22 -9.40
CA THR A 8 57.20 14.67 -9.09
C THR A 8 57.63 15.77 -10.06
N GLN A 9 56.89 16.87 -9.93
CA GLN A 9 57.11 18.27 -10.33
C GLN A 9 56.49 18.67 -11.68
N ASN A 10 55.44 19.48 -11.69
CA ASN A 10 55.34 20.93 -11.39
C ASN A 10 55.86 21.82 -12.53
N GLU A 11 55.20 22.97 -12.63
CA GLU A 11 55.57 24.19 -13.35
C GLU A 11 55.04 24.31 -14.78
N LYS A 12 54.50 25.45 -15.26
CA LYS A 12 54.27 26.81 -14.71
C LYS A 12 53.44 27.56 -15.78
N ARG A 13 52.48 28.40 -15.30
CA ARG A 13 52.29 29.86 -15.56
C ARG A 13 52.65 30.38 -16.98
N ALA A 14 51.92 31.30 -17.61
CA ALA A 14 51.61 32.67 -17.16
C ALA A 14 50.80 33.38 -18.30
N TYR A 15 49.71 34.12 -18.04
CA TYR A 15 49.58 35.56 -17.72
C TYR A 15 49.04 36.48 -18.85
N CYS A 16 48.00 37.22 -18.47
CA CYS A 16 47.73 38.65 -18.69
C CYS A 16 47.52 39.25 -20.09
N ARG A 17 46.35 39.89 -20.27
CA ARG A 17 46.29 41.34 -20.55
C ARG A 17 45.01 41.98 -20.00
N ARG A 18 45.20 43.11 -19.29
CA ARG A 18 44.21 44.02 -18.70
C ARG A 18 43.80 45.10 -19.72
N GLY A 19 42.59 45.62 -19.55
CA GLY A 19 42.13 46.99 -19.84
C GLY A 19 40.72 47.13 -19.23
N VAL A 20 40.51 47.72 -18.04
CA VAL A 20 40.51 49.15 -17.60
C VAL A 20 39.39 50.00 -18.21
N GLY A 21 38.47 50.45 -17.36
CA GLY A 21 37.56 51.60 -17.56
C GLY A 21 36.09 51.30 -17.20
N LEU A 22 35.68 51.44 -15.91
CA LEU A 22 34.76 52.47 -15.35
C LEU A 22 33.34 52.47 -15.98
N LEU A 23 32.19 52.46 -15.28
CA LEU A 23 31.83 53.11 -14.01
C LEU A 23 30.35 52.79 -13.64
N LEU A 24 30.02 52.88 -12.34
CA LEU A 24 28.70 53.09 -11.68
C LEU A 24 27.64 51.96 -11.72
N LEU A 25 26.89 51.61 -10.67
CA LEU A 25 26.90 51.80 -9.21
C LEU A 25 25.66 51.03 -8.66
N MET A 26 25.71 50.69 -7.36
CA MET A 26 24.60 50.27 -6.47
C MET A 26 24.22 48.79 -6.44
N VAL A 27 24.10 48.09 -5.31
CA VAL A 27 24.40 48.32 -3.88
C VAL A 27 24.15 46.95 -3.20
N LEU A 28 25.04 46.53 -2.28
CA LEU A 28 24.87 45.65 -1.10
C LEU A 28 23.98 44.38 -1.22
N ALA A 29 24.38 43.17 -0.81
CA ALA A 29 25.45 42.72 0.06
C ALA A 29 25.68 41.20 -0.11
N ALA A 30 26.95 40.80 0.02
CA ALA A 30 27.50 39.66 0.78
C ALA A 30 26.54 38.51 1.17
N GLY A 31 26.85 37.23 0.97
CA GLY A 31 28.16 36.62 0.76
C GLY A 31 28.06 35.12 0.51
N VAL A 32 29.25 34.58 0.28
CA VAL A 32 29.61 33.24 -0.15
C VAL A 32 29.21 32.16 0.86
N GLY A 33 28.71 31.03 0.37
CA GLY A 33 28.61 29.79 1.13
C GLY A 33 28.06 28.65 0.29
N CYS A 34 28.91 28.00 -0.52
CA CYS A 34 28.61 26.63 -0.95
C CYS A 34 28.68 25.74 0.30
N ALA A 35 27.54 25.20 0.70
CA ALA A 35 27.49 23.92 1.39
C ALA A 35 26.61 23.01 0.52
N GLU A 36 27.15 21.86 0.14
CA GLU A 36 26.36 20.72 -0.33
C GLU A 36 25.19 20.54 0.63
N SER A 37 23.98 20.90 0.22
CA SER A 37 22.80 20.49 0.97
C SER A 37 22.59 19.03 0.65
N GLU A 38 22.98 18.21 1.62
CA GLU A 38 22.59 16.83 1.80
C GLU A 38 21.17 16.59 1.28
N ARG A 39 21.03 15.45 0.60
CA ARG A 39 19.79 14.82 0.19
C ARG A 39 18.67 15.19 1.15
N GLY A 40 17.66 15.88 0.63
CA GLY A 40 16.45 16.20 1.37
C GLY A 40 15.96 14.96 2.08
N ALA A 41 15.99 14.99 3.41
CA ALA A 41 15.23 14.08 4.22
C ALA A 41 13.82 14.08 3.64
N GLY A 42 13.36 12.90 3.21
CA GLY A 42 11.95 12.69 2.93
C GLY A 42 11.19 13.30 4.08
N THR A 43 10.13 14.04 3.78
CA THR A 43 9.20 14.57 4.77
C THR A 43 8.69 13.41 5.61
N GLU A 44 9.42 13.09 6.67
CA GLU A 44 8.89 12.32 7.79
C GLU A 44 7.63 13.08 8.21
N PRO A 45 6.49 12.39 8.38
CA PRO A 45 5.32 13.03 8.93
C PRO A 45 5.71 13.75 10.22
N LEU A 46 5.15 14.95 10.43
CA LEU A 46 5.38 15.73 11.64
C LEU A 46 5.23 14.80 12.85
N ARG A 47 6.33 14.58 13.58
CA ARG A 47 6.32 13.71 14.75
C ARG A 47 5.37 14.31 15.80
N PRO A 48 4.59 13.49 16.52
CA PRO A 48 3.77 13.93 17.65
C PRO A 48 4.53 14.88 18.57
N LEU A 49 3.93 15.99 19.01
CA LEU A 49 4.59 16.97 19.90
C LEU A 49 5.02 16.34 21.24
N VAL A 50 4.35 15.26 21.65
CA VAL A 50 4.66 14.48 22.87
C VAL A 50 6.02 13.77 22.79
N TYR A 51 6.56 13.54 21.59
CA TYR A 51 7.85 12.87 21.38
C TYR A 51 9.05 13.65 21.94
N THR A 52 8.92 14.97 22.13
CA THR A 52 10.00 15.77 22.75
C THR A 52 10.07 15.65 24.26
N GLU A 53 9.01 15.16 24.91
CA GLU A 53 8.92 15.06 26.38
C GLU A 53 9.19 13.64 26.90
N HIS A 54 9.07 12.62 26.04
CA HIS A 54 9.19 11.21 26.39
C HIS A 54 9.93 10.40 25.30
N PRO A 55 11.28 10.44 25.25
CA PRO A 55 12.06 9.83 24.18
C PRO A 55 12.01 8.28 24.16
N ASP A 56 11.57 7.65 25.25
CA ASP A 56 11.49 6.20 25.39
C ASP A 56 10.19 5.60 24.81
N LEU A 57 9.20 6.43 24.47
CA LEU A 57 7.95 5.98 23.85
C LEU A 57 8.14 5.68 22.35
N THR A 58 7.48 4.62 21.86
CA THR A 58 7.40 4.41 20.41
C THR A 58 6.57 5.53 19.75
N PRO A 59 6.81 5.86 18.47
CA PRO A 59 6.01 6.85 17.75
C PRO A 59 4.50 6.58 17.83
N GLU A 60 4.10 5.31 17.77
CA GLU A 60 2.71 4.88 17.83
C GLU A 60 2.13 5.06 19.24
N GLY A 61 2.91 4.76 20.29
CA GLY A 61 2.49 5.00 21.67
C GLY A 61 2.34 6.49 21.97
N ALA A 62 3.23 7.33 21.42
CA ALA A 62 3.11 8.78 21.52
C ALA A 62 1.85 9.32 20.82
N ALA A 63 1.49 8.77 19.65
CA ALA A 63 0.28 9.12 18.93
C ALA A 63 -1.00 8.78 19.72
N VAL A 64 -1.04 7.63 20.39
CA VAL A 64 -2.16 7.26 21.29
C VAL A 64 -2.31 8.29 22.41
N ARG A 65 -1.21 8.67 23.04
CA ARG A 65 -1.21 9.64 24.14
C ARG A 65 -1.64 11.04 23.69
N GLU A 66 -1.16 11.49 22.54
CA GLU A 66 -1.60 12.75 21.92
C GLU A 66 -3.09 12.71 21.55
N GLY A 67 -3.56 11.58 21.00
CA GLY A 67 -4.97 11.36 20.68
C GLY A 67 -5.87 11.48 21.91
N ARG A 68 -5.52 10.83 23.02
CA ARG A 68 -6.27 10.95 24.29
C ARG A 68 -6.30 12.38 24.80
N LEU A 69 -5.15 13.06 24.82
CA LEU A 69 -5.05 14.45 25.25
C LEU A 69 -5.92 15.38 24.39
N LEU A 70 -5.88 15.23 23.07
CA LEU A 70 -6.72 16.00 22.16
C LEU A 70 -8.21 15.74 22.38
N ARG A 71 -8.59 14.52 22.75
CA ARG A 71 -9.98 14.16 23.06
C ARG A 71 -10.47 14.88 24.33
N GLU A 72 -9.71 14.78 25.41
CA GLU A 72 -10.00 15.47 26.68
C GLU A 72 -10.08 16.99 26.51
N LEU A 73 -9.21 17.57 25.68
CA LEU A 73 -9.21 19.00 25.35
C LEU A 73 -10.41 19.43 24.50
N ARG A 74 -10.80 18.63 23.50
CA ARG A 74 -11.99 18.90 22.66
C ARG A 74 -13.27 18.82 23.49
N GLN A 75 -13.37 17.82 24.34
CA GLN A 75 -14.54 17.61 25.20
C GLN A 75 -14.68 18.72 26.23
N GLY A 76 -13.59 19.11 26.89
CA GLY A 76 -13.62 20.27 27.78
C GLY A 76 -13.95 21.57 27.05
N ALA A 77 -13.61 21.71 25.77
CA ALA A 77 -14.05 22.85 24.96
C ALA A 77 -15.56 22.84 24.68
N GLU A 78 -16.16 21.67 24.44
CA GLU A 78 -17.59 21.50 24.18
C GLU A 78 -18.45 21.70 25.44
N LEU A 79 -18.02 21.16 26.59
CA LEU A 79 -18.77 21.20 27.85
C LEU A 79 -18.63 22.54 28.58
N SER A 80 -17.44 23.13 28.58
CA SER A 80 -17.16 24.35 29.35
C SER A 80 -17.18 25.65 28.53
N GLY A 81 -17.37 25.55 27.21
CA GLY A 81 -17.40 26.68 26.28
C GLY A 81 -16.05 27.37 26.05
N GLY A 82 -14.94 26.75 26.46
CA GLY A 82 -13.59 27.29 26.32
C GLY A 82 -12.52 26.21 26.14
N TRP A 83 -11.61 26.41 25.18
CA TRP A 83 -10.46 25.54 24.94
C TRP A 83 -9.51 25.52 26.15
N GLY A 84 -8.98 24.34 26.50
CA GLY A 84 -7.91 24.19 27.51
C GLY A 84 -8.35 23.71 28.89
N ARG A 85 -9.61 23.29 29.08
CA ARG A 85 -9.98 22.45 30.22
C ARG A 85 -9.89 20.99 29.82
N LEU A 86 -9.20 20.19 30.63
CA LEU A 86 -9.26 18.74 30.52
C LEU A 86 -10.52 18.32 31.27
N GLU A 87 -11.53 17.88 30.53
CA GLU A 87 -12.67 17.18 31.10
C GLU A 87 -12.72 15.81 30.44
N THR A 88 -12.78 14.76 31.26
CA THR A 88 -13.03 13.39 30.82
C THR A 88 -14.53 13.25 30.51
N GLU A 89 -14.92 12.96 29.26
CA GLU A 89 -16.25 12.41 28.97
C GLU A 89 -16.52 11.19 29.87
N SER A 90 -17.75 10.77 30.20
CA SER A 90 -19.11 11.34 30.27
C SER A 90 -19.93 10.27 31.01
N ASP A 91 -21.18 10.53 31.39
CA ASP A 91 -22.10 9.57 32.04
C ASP A 91 -22.34 8.24 31.29
N ARG A 92 -21.62 7.97 30.17
CA ARG A 92 -21.64 6.69 29.48
C ARG A 92 -21.00 5.62 30.35
N LYS A 93 -21.85 4.83 31.00
CA LYS A 93 -21.46 3.67 31.79
C LYS A 93 -20.78 2.62 30.90
N MET A 94 -19.45 2.53 30.99
CA MET A 94 -18.69 1.51 30.28
C MET A 94 -19.07 0.10 30.75
N PRO A 95 -19.09 -0.90 29.86
CA PRO A 95 -19.48 -2.26 30.21
C PRO A 95 -18.47 -2.91 31.17
N LEU A 96 -18.98 -3.70 32.11
CA LEU A 96 -18.18 -4.59 32.95
C LEU A 96 -18.09 -5.94 32.25
N ILE A 97 -16.91 -6.25 31.70
CA ILE A 97 -16.70 -7.41 30.85
C ILE A 97 -16.07 -8.53 31.67
N SER A 98 -16.86 -9.49 32.16
CA SER A 98 -16.37 -10.60 32.99
C SER A 98 -16.13 -11.92 32.24
N GLU A 99 -16.68 -12.02 31.03
CA GLU A 99 -16.72 -13.24 30.22
C GLU A 99 -16.10 -13.02 28.84
N GLY A 100 -15.58 -14.10 28.24
CA GLY A 100 -14.89 -14.03 26.95
C GLY A 100 -15.82 -13.62 25.80
N GLU A 101 -17.06 -14.09 25.81
CA GLU A 101 -18.08 -13.72 24.80
C GLU A 101 -18.31 -12.20 24.78
N ALA A 102 -18.62 -11.62 25.95
CA ALA A 102 -18.79 -10.17 26.10
C ALA A 102 -17.53 -9.37 25.72
N LEU A 103 -16.33 -9.91 25.96
CA LEU A 103 -15.09 -9.27 25.52
C LEU A 103 -14.97 -9.30 23.99
N GLY A 104 -15.29 -10.42 23.36
CA GLY A 104 -15.28 -10.55 21.91
C GLY A 104 -16.26 -9.59 21.23
N GLU A 105 -17.48 -9.49 21.76
CA GLU A 105 -18.50 -8.53 21.31
C GLU A 105 -18.01 -7.10 21.42
N ALA A 106 -17.46 -6.71 22.57
CA ALA A 106 -16.99 -5.35 22.80
C ALA A 106 -15.79 -4.98 21.91
N ILE A 107 -14.87 -5.91 21.65
CA ILE A 107 -13.77 -5.71 20.69
C ILE A 107 -14.33 -5.48 19.28
N PHE A 108 -15.26 -6.34 18.85
CA PHE A 108 -15.86 -6.25 17.54
C PHE A 108 -16.67 -4.95 17.37
N GLU A 109 -17.47 -4.57 18.36
CA GLU A 109 -18.21 -3.30 18.39
C GLU A 109 -17.25 -2.12 18.30
N ALA A 110 -16.21 -2.06 19.14
CA ALA A 110 -15.25 -0.96 19.13
C ALA A 110 -14.60 -0.79 17.74
N LEU A 111 -14.16 -1.88 17.13
CA LEU A 111 -13.52 -1.86 15.81
C LEU A 111 -14.48 -1.41 14.70
N THR A 112 -15.69 -1.96 14.67
CA THR A 112 -16.67 -1.73 13.59
C THR A 112 -17.36 -0.37 13.69
N THR A 113 -17.69 0.07 14.90
CA THR A 113 -18.34 1.37 15.15
C THR A 113 -17.35 2.51 15.30
N ARG A 114 -16.04 2.21 15.34
CA ARG A 114 -14.97 3.20 15.54
C ARG A 114 -15.09 3.94 16.87
N ASP A 115 -15.59 3.25 17.89
CA ASP A 115 -15.72 3.79 19.25
C ASP A 115 -14.36 3.75 19.96
N GLU A 116 -13.60 4.84 19.85
CA GLU A 116 -12.30 4.98 20.50
C GLU A 116 -12.38 4.90 22.03
N ALA A 117 -13.47 5.35 22.64
CA ALA A 117 -13.62 5.34 24.10
C ALA A 117 -13.83 3.91 24.61
N LEU A 118 -14.67 3.12 23.92
CA LEU A 118 -14.79 1.69 24.18
C LEU A 118 -13.46 0.98 23.91
N TRP A 119 -12.80 1.27 22.79
CA TRP A 119 -11.50 0.70 22.45
C TRP A 119 -10.46 0.91 23.56
N ASP A 120 -10.33 2.14 24.06
CA ASP A 120 -9.42 2.47 25.14
C ASP A 120 -9.79 1.74 26.45
N HIS A 121 -11.09 1.63 26.77
CA HIS A 121 -11.61 0.94 27.95
C HIS A 121 -11.32 -0.58 27.94
N LEU A 122 -11.18 -1.19 26.76
CA LEU A 122 -10.86 -2.62 26.65
C LEU A 122 -9.43 -2.94 27.12
N TYR A 123 -8.52 -1.97 27.09
CA TYR A 123 -7.14 -2.16 27.53
C TYR A 123 -6.99 -2.04 29.03
N ILE A 124 -5.99 -2.74 29.58
CA ILE A 124 -5.69 -2.66 31.00
C ILE A 124 -5.32 -1.22 31.41
N ALA A 125 -5.99 -0.72 32.44
CA ALA A 125 -5.65 0.57 33.04
C ALA A 125 -4.23 0.53 33.65
N PRO A 126 -3.42 1.60 33.48
CA PRO A 126 -2.07 1.68 34.03
C PRO A 126 -2.00 1.36 35.54
N GLU A 127 -2.95 1.84 36.32
CA GLU A 127 -3.02 1.61 37.77
C GLU A 127 -3.26 0.14 38.09
N SER A 128 -4.16 -0.51 37.35
CA SER A 128 -4.44 -1.94 37.49
C SER A 128 -3.22 -2.78 37.13
N TYR A 129 -2.49 -2.41 36.06
CA TYR A 129 -1.26 -3.09 35.67
C TYR A 129 -0.15 -2.90 36.71
N ALA A 130 0.05 -1.68 37.21
CA ALA A 130 1.03 -1.38 38.26
C ALA A 130 0.75 -2.19 39.54
N GLN A 131 -0.52 -2.30 39.94
CA GLN A 131 -0.92 -3.10 41.09
C GLN A 131 -0.73 -4.60 40.87
N LEU A 132 -0.99 -5.10 39.66
CA LEU A 132 -0.88 -6.51 39.32
C LEU A 132 0.58 -6.99 39.29
N VAL A 133 1.45 -6.24 38.61
CA VAL A 133 2.85 -6.64 38.33
C VAL A 133 3.86 -5.96 39.26
N LYS A 134 3.41 -5.05 40.14
CA LYS A 134 4.24 -4.32 41.13
C LYS A 134 5.33 -3.46 40.48
N VAL A 135 4.96 -2.73 39.44
CA VAL A 135 5.83 -1.76 38.74
C VAL A 135 5.44 -0.31 39.09
N SER A 136 6.30 0.66 38.76
CA SER A 136 5.97 2.08 38.97
C SER A 136 4.85 2.53 38.03
N PRO A 137 4.06 3.55 38.42
CA PRO A 137 2.99 4.10 37.58
C PRO A 137 3.48 4.52 36.19
N GLU A 138 4.65 5.15 36.11
CA GLU A 138 5.23 5.65 34.85
C GLU A 138 5.51 4.49 33.88
N LYS A 139 6.11 3.40 34.36
CA LYS A 139 6.35 2.19 33.55
C LYS A 139 5.06 1.49 33.15
N ALA A 140 4.02 1.59 33.97
CA ALA A 140 2.72 1.02 33.64
C ALA A 140 2.03 1.80 32.53
N HIS A 141 2.10 3.14 32.57
CA HIS A 141 1.63 4.00 31.48
C HIS A 141 2.35 3.70 30.17
N GLU A 142 3.69 3.68 30.20
CA GLU A 142 4.51 3.36 29.02
C GLU A 142 4.12 2.00 28.43
N PHE A 143 3.98 0.97 29.28
CA PHE A 143 3.59 -0.36 28.82
C PHE A 143 2.24 -0.37 28.10
N VAL A 144 1.22 0.26 28.70
CA VAL A 144 -0.16 0.31 28.16
C VAL A 144 -0.18 1.07 26.83
N ASP A 145 0.47 2.23 26.78
CA ASP A 145 0.55 3.05 25.57
C ASP A 145 1.25 2.29 24.43
N VAL A 146 2.29 1.52 24.73
CA VAL A 146 2.94 0.63 23.74
C VAL A 146 2.01 -0.48 23.27
N GLN A 147 1.22 -1.12 24.15
CA GLN A 147 0.29 -2.18 23.72
C GLN A 147 -0.83 -1.63 22.82
N MET A 148 -1.32 -0.43 23.12
CA MET A 148 -2.36 0.23 22.32
C MET A 148 -1.80 0.75 21.00
N GLY A 149 -0.62 1.37 21.03
CA GLY A 149 0.09 1.81 19.82
C GLY A 149 0.37 0.63 18.89
N GLY A 150 0.75 -0.53 19.43
CA GLY A 150 0.95 -1.75 18.65
C GLY A 150 -0.33 -2.27 17.96
N ALA A 151 -1.52 -1.89 18.43
CA ALA A 151 -2.80 -2.29 17.84
C ALA A 151 -3.34 -1.28 16.81
N LEU A 152 -2.65 -0.15 16.61
CA LEU A 152 -3.08 0.91 15.70
C LEU A 152 -3.27 0.40 14.26
N GLN A 153 -2.41 -0.50 13.79
CA GLN A 153 -2.57 -1.09 12.46
C GLN A 153 -3.90 -1.86 12.31
N THR A 154 -4.29 -2.62 13.35
CA THR A 154 -5.57 -3.34 13.34
C THR A 154 -6.74 -2.37 13.42
N TRP A 155 -6.62 -1.31 14.22
CA TRP A 155 -7.60 -0.23 14.27
C TRP A 155 -7.78 0.41 12.88
N GLU A 156 -6.70 0.76 12.20
CA GLU A 156 -6.73 1.41 10.88
C GLU A 156 -7.39 0.57 9.78
N ILE A 157 -7.30 -0.76 9.85
CA ILE A 157 -7.96 -1.68 8.90
C ILE A 157 -9.47 -1.44 8.82
N PHE A 158 -10.11 -1.08 9.93
CA PHE A 158 -11.54 -0.80 9.99
C PHE A 158 -11.89 0.65 9.62
N THR A 159 -10.90 1.46 9.24
CA THR A 159 -11.11 2.85 8.80
C THR A 159 -11.22 2.89 7.28
N PRO A 160 -12.37 3.30 6.70
CA PRO A 160 -12.43 3.53 5.27
C PRO A 160 -11.49 4.67 4.90
N THR A 161 -10.55 4.42 3.99
CA THR A 161 -9.57 5.42 3.53
C THR A 161 -10.26 6.67 2.97
N ARG A 162 -11.44 6.49 2.36
CA ARG A 162 -12.33 7.55 1.87
C ARG A 162 -13.77 7.15 2.12
N SER A 163 -14.53 8.03 2.76
CA SER A 163 -15.95 7.80 3.07
C SER A 163 -16.82 7.53 1.83
N SER A 164 -16.44 8.07 0.67
CA SER A 164 -17.16 7.85 -0.59
C SER A 164 -16.92 6.46 -1.21
N GLU A 165 -15.85 5.77 -0.82
CA GLU A 165 -15.46 4.47 -1.39
C GLU A 165 -15.93 3.29 -0.52
N GLY A 166 -16.09 3.51 0.78
CA GLY A 166 -16.54 2.50 1.73
C GLY A 166 -17.95 2.00 1.40
N ALA A 167 -18.18 0.71 1.64
CA ALA A 167 -19.54 0.17 1.76
C ALA A 167 -20.31 0.97 2.81
N ASP A 168 -21.63 1.05 2.64
CA ASP A 168 -22.46 1.60 3.71
C ASP A 168 -22.22 0.72 4.97
N GLY A 169 -22.05 1.33 6.15
CA GLY A 169 -21.67 0.62 7.39
C GLY A 169 -20.24 0.03 7.47
N GLY A 170 -19.43 0.12 6.42
CA GLY A 170 -18.00 -0.22 6.45
C GLY A 170 -17.71 -1.72 6.56
N LEU A 171 -16.51 -2.06 7.05
CA LEU A 171 -16.07 -3.46 7.16
C LEU A 171 -16.94 -4.28 8.14
N GLY A 172 -17.61 -3.62 9.10
CA GLY A 172 -18.49 -4.26 10.07
C GLY A 172 -19.76 -4.87 9.48
N GLU A 173 -20.25 -4.40 8.34
CA GLU A 173 -21.39 -5.03 7.66
C GLU A 173 -21.01 -6.32 6.93
N LEU A 174 -19.72 -6.46 6.58
CA LEU A 174 -19.20 -7.60 5.83
C LEU A 174 -18.64 -8.71 6.74
N LEU A 175 -18.49 -8.43 8.03
CA LEU A 175 -17.93 -9.34 9.01
C LEU A 175 -18.98 -9.73 10.04
N GLU A 176 -18.99 -10.99 10.41
CA GLU A 176 -19.78 -11.51 11.51
C GLU A 176 -18.85 -12.04 12.59
N LEU A 177 -19.13 -11.70 13.85
CA LEU A 177 -18.40 -12.25 14.97
C LEU A 177 -18.79 -13.72 15.18
N GLU A 178 -17.82 -14.63 15.05
CA GLU A 178 -18.03 -16.04 15.42
C GLU A 178 -17.80 -16.27 16.91
N GLY A 179 -16.88 -15.51 17.51
CA GLY A 179 -16.61 -15.53 18.95
C GLY A 179 -15.14 -15.34 19.30
N LEU A 180 -14.88 -15.22 20.61
CA LEU A 180 -13.55 -15.15 21.19
C LEU A 180 -13.21 -16.47 21.88
N GLU A 181 -12.15 -17.13 21.39
CA GLU A 181 -11.56 -18.28 22.07
C GLU A 181 -10.47 -17.80 23.03
N LEU A 182 -10.72 -17.97 24.34
CA LEU A 182 -9.71 -17.73 25.36
C LEU A 182 -8.70 -18.88 25.36
N GLY A 183 -7.42 -18.53 25.31
CA GLY A 183 -6.35 -19.51 25.33
C GLY A 183 -6.01 -20.00 26.74
N GLU A 184 -4.81 -20.58 26.90
CA GLU A 184 -4.39 -21.24 28.13
C GLU A 184 -4.41 -20.30 29.35
N GLY A 185 -5.10 -20.72 30.40
CA GLY A 185 -5.13 -20.03 31.69
C GLY A 185 -3.78 -20.11 32.41
N ARG A 186 -3.26 -18.96 32.82
CA ARG A 186 -1.95 -18.80 33.45
C ARG A 186 -2.03 -17.97 34.73
N THR A 187 -1.11 -18.27 35.64
CA THR A 187 -0.92 -17.49 36.88
C THR A 187 -0.32 -16.13 36.58
N VAL A 188 -0.27 -15.23 37.57
CA VAL A 188 0.36 -13.90 37.43
C VAL A 188 1.82 -13.95 36.98
N ASN A 189 2.53 -15.04 37.28
CA ASN A 189 3.95 -15.20 36.93
C ASN A 189 4.17 -15.79 35.54
N GLY A 190 3.11 -16.24 34.84
CA GLY A 190 3.18 -16.79 33.49
C GLY A 190 3.10 -18.32 33.33
N PRO A 191 3.39 -19.19 34.32
CA PRO A 191 3.12 -20.63 34.19
C PRO A 191 1.63 -20.95 34.02
N VAL A 192 1.34 -22.06 33.34
CA VAL A 192 -0.03 -22.62 33.21
C VAL A 192 -0.58 -22.90 34.60
N ALA A 193 -1.77 -22.35 34.88
CA ALA A 193 -2.42 -22.50 36.16
C ALA A 193 -2.94 -23.93 36.33
N LYS A 194 -2.73 -24.51 37.52
CA LYS A 194 -3.33 -25.78 37.93
C LYS A 194 -4.79 -25.59 38.35
N GLU A 195 -5.53 -26.69 38.54
CA GLU A 195 -6.96 -26.66 38.90
C GLU A 195 -7.26 -25.85 40.17
N ASP A 196 -6.32 -25.76 41.11
CA ASP A 196 -6.44 -25.03 42.38
C ASP A 196 -5.84 -23.61 42.33
N GLU A 197 -5.19 -23.24 41.23
CA GLU A 197 -4.52 -21.95 41.07
C GLU A 197 -5.44 -20.94 40.37
N ARG A 198 -5.41 -19.69 40.84
CA ARG A 198 -6.17 -18.60 40.21
C ARG A 198 -5.60 -18.29 38.83
N VAL A 199 -6.46 -18.39 37.81
CA VAL A 199 -6.18 -17.90 36.46
C VAL A 199 -6.25 -16.37 36.45
N VAL A 200 -5.12 -15.75 36.13
CA VAL A 200 -4.97 -14.28 36.07
C VAL A 200 -4.74 -13.83 34.63
N GLN A 201 -4.20 -14.69 33.78
CA GLN A 201 -3.89 -14.39 32.39
C GLN A 201 -4.44 -15.49 31.47
N HIS A 202 -4.83 -15.13 30.26
CA HIS A 202 -5.09 -16.05 29.16
C HIS A 202 -4.14 -15.76 28.02
N TRP A 203 -3.40 -16.77 27.55
CA TRP A 203 -2.40 -16.61 26.49
C TRP A 203 -2.81 -17.33 25.20
N GLY A 204 -2.58 -16.70 24.05
CA GLY A 204 -2.90 -17.28 22.74
C GLY A 204 -4.39 -17.20 22.38
N ASN A 205 -5.03 -16.07 22.71
CA ASN A 205 -6.45 -15.86 22.46
C ASN A 205 -6.69 -15.47 20.99
N VAL A 206 -7.84 -15.89 20.45
CA VAL A 206 -8.19 -15.66 19.05
C VAL A 206 -9.64 -15.23 18.94
N LEU A 207 -9.88 -14.03 18.40
CA LEU A 207 -11.20 -13.59 17.96
C LEU A 207 -11.38 -14.03 16.50
N ARG A 208 -12.45 -14.76 16.22
CA ARG A 208 -12.77 -15.22 14.86
C ARG A 208 -13.86 -14.36 14.24
N LEU A 209 -13.61 -13.87 13.04
CA LEU A 209 -14.51 -13.04 12.25
C LEU A 209 -14.79 -13.74 10.92
N ARG A 210 -16.05 -14.11 10.68
CA ARG A 210 -16.47 -14.71 9.42
C ARG A 210 -16.80 -13.61 8.41
N TYR A 211 -16.33 -13.75 7.18
CA TYR A 211 -16.76 -12.90 6.09
C TYR A 211 -18.16 -13.33 5.63
N ALA A 212 -19.11 -12.41 5.57
CA ALA A 212 -20.50 -12.76 5.26
C ALA A 212 -20.68 -13.22 3.80
N GLU A 213 -19.93 -12.62 2.88
CA GLU A 213 -20.08 -12.85 1.43
C GLU A 213 -19.34 -14.10 0.91
N ALA A 214 -18.39 -14.64 1.68
CA ALA A 214 -17.67 -15.86 1.36
C ALA A 214 -17.31 -16.60 2.64
N ASP A 215 -17.32 -17.94 2.63
CA ASP A 215 -17.06 -18.78 3.81
C ASP A 215 -15.57 -18.77 4.22
N VAL A 216 -15.08 -17.59 4.62
CA VAL A 216 -13.70 -17.30 5.02
C VAL A 216 -13.72 -16.75 6.43
N VAL A 217 -12.89 -17.34 7.30
CA VAL A 217 -12.73 -16.90 8.69
C VAL A 217 -11.38 -16.22 8.85
N PHE A 218 -11.42 -14.97 9.33
CA PHE A 218 -10.27 -14.18 9.74
C PHE A 218 -10.03 -14.30 11.24
N GLU A 219 -8.78 -14.16 11.63
CA GLU A 219 -8.37 -14.18 13.04
C GLU A 219 -7.84 -12.81 13.47
N LEU A 220 -8.31 -12.30 14.60
CA LEU A 220 -7.60 -11.29 15.38
C LEU A 220 -6.93 -11.98 16.57
N ARG A 221 -5.60 -11.93 16.62
CA ARG A 221 -4.81 -12.58 17.66
C ARG A 221 -4.55 -11.61 18.80
N ILE A 222 -4.75 -12.10 20.02
CA ILE A 222 -4.56 -11.33 21.24
C ILE A 222 -3.67 -12.17 22.15
N SER A 223 -2.38 -11.83 22.16
CA SER A 223 -1.38 -12.62 22.88
C SER A 223 -1.69 -12.78 24.36
N ARG A 224 -2.20 -11.73 25.03
CA ARG A 224 -2.48 -11.73 26.47
C ARG A 224 -3.77 -10.97 26.80
N ILE A 225 -4.65 -11.64 27.54
CA ILE A 225 -5.82 -11.05 28.19
C ILE A 225 -5.65 -11.27 29.70
N PHE A 226 -5.84 -10.22 30.50
CA PHE A 226 -5.74 -10.30 31.96
C PHE A 226 -7.10 -10.26 32.62
N ARG A 227 -7.22 -10.96 33.74
CA ARG A 227 -8.34 -10.89 34.66
C ARG A 227 -7.92 -10.02 35.85
N VAL A 228 -8.53 -8.85 35.97
CA VAL A 228 -8.18 -7.85 37.00
C VAL A 228 -9.44 -7.38 37.74
N PRO A 229 -9.33 -6.93 39.00
CA PRO A 229 -10.43 -6.24 39.66
C PRO A 229 -10.90 -5.03 38.84
N SER A 230 -12.21 -4.83 38.72
CA SER A 230 -12.75 -3.65 38.03
C SER A 230 -12.36 -2.39 38.78
N PRO A 231 -11.89 -1.33 38.08
CA PRO A 231 -11.66 -0.03 38.70
C PRO A 231 -12.93 0.57 39.32
N GLN A 232 -14.10 0.25 38.75
CA GLN A 232 -15.40 0.79 39.15
C GLN A 232 -16.04 -0.04 40.28
N ASP A 233 -15.78 -1.35 40.32
CA ASP A 233 -16.24 -2.27 41.36
C ASP A 233 -15.14 -3.31 41.66
N PRO A 234 -14.24 -3.02 42.62
CA PRO A 234 -13.11 -3.90 42.95
C PRO A 234 -13.51 -5.29 43.45
N THR A 235 -14.79 -5.51 43.75
CA THR A 235 -15.31 -6.83 44.16
C THR A 235 -15.54 -7.77 42.97
N ARG A 236 -15.58 -7.23 41.76
CA ARG A 236 -15.76 -7.97 40.51
C ARG A 236 -14.49 -7.98 39.70
N GLU A 237 -14.25 -9.08 39.01
CA GLU A 237 -13.17 -9.19 38.05
C GLU A 237 -13.67 -8.94 36.63
N VAL A 238 -12.83 -8.28 35.83
CA VAL A 238 -13.05 -8.01 34.42
C VAL A 238 -11.88 -8.54 33.60
N LEU A 239 -12.17 -8.89 32.35
CA LEU A 239 -11.20 -9.25 31.33
C LEU A 239 -10.80 -7.99 30.56
N VAL A 240 -9.49 -7.79 30.41
CA VAL A 240 -8.90 -6.64 29.72
C VAL A 240 -7.75 -7.07 28.81
N LEU A 241 -7.56 -6.33 27.73
CA LEU A 241 -6.47 -6.52 26.78
C LEU A 241 -5.15 -6.07 27.42
N ALA A 242 -4.16 -6.97 27.41
CA ALA A 242 -2.80 -6.70 27.92
C ALA A 242 -1.73 -6.86 26.83
N SER A 243 -2.15 -6.93 25.57
CA SER A 243 -1.32 -6.99 24.38
C SER A 243 -2.05 -6.36 23.19
N PRO A 244 -1.35 -6.00 22.11
CA PRO A 244 -2.00 -5.57 20.88
C PRO A 244 -2.98 -6.61 20.36
N VAL A 245 -4.05 -6.13 19.74
CA VAL A 245 -4.91 -6.94 18.88
C VAL A 245 -4.29 -6.94 17.49
N GLU A 246 -3.94 -8.10 16.96
CA GLU A 246 -3.25 -8.24 15.68
C GLU A 246 -4.14 -8.96 14.66
N ALA A 247 -4.56 -8.24 13.61
CA ALA A 247 -5.22 -8.87 12.47
C ALA A 247 -4.29 -9.85 11.74
N ASP A 248 -4.83 -11.00 11.35
CA ASP A 248 -4.13 -11.96 10.50
C ASP A 248 -3.79 -11.36 9.12
N ARG A 249 -2.91 -12.05 8.39
CA ARG A 249 -2.44 -11.58 7.08
C ARG A 249 -3.55 -11.56 6.04
N ARG A 250 -4.50 -12.49 6.12
CA ARG A 250 -5.60 -12.61 5.15
C ARG A 250 -6.55 -11.42 5.24
N LEU A 251 -6.90 -10.96 6.45
CA LEU A 251 -7.71 -9.76 6.64
C LEU A 251 -6.98 -8.51 6.12
N ARG A 252 -5.68 -8.37 6.41
CA ARG A 252 -4.86 -7.28 5.86
C ARG A 252 -4.84 -7.30 4.33
N THR A 253 -4.67 -8.48 3.74
CA THR A 253 -4.68 -8.67 2.28
C THR A 253 -6.04 -8.30 1.69
N LEU A 254 -7.14 -8.73 2.32
CA LEU A 254 -8.50 -8.37 1.91
C LEU A 254 -8.70 -6.85 1.85
N VAL A 255 -8.26 -6.15 2.91
CA VAL A 255 -8.36 -4.69 2.98
C VAL A 255 -7.43 -3.99 1.99
N ALA A 256 -6.20 -4.47 1.84
CA ALA A 256 -5.24 -3.92 0.89
C ALA A 256 -5.65 -4.10 -0.59
N LEU A 257 -6.42 -5.14 -0.89
CA LEU A 257 -7.05 -5.36 -2.20
C LEU A 257 -8.30 -4.48 -2.41
N GLY A 258 -8.85 -3.94 -1.33
CA GLY A 258 -10.08 -3.15 -1.35
C GLY A 258 -11.34 -4.00 -1.53
N LEU A 259 -11.33 -5.29 -1.18
CA LEU A 259 -12.51 -6.16 -1.36
C LEU A 259 -13.65 -5.84 -0.38
N HIS A 260 -13.39 -5.01 0.63
CA HIS A 260 -14.38 -4.45 1.54
C HIS A 260 -15.02 -3.15 1.00
N LEU A 261 -14.57 -2.66 -0.16
CA LEU A 261 -15.08 -1.45 -0.77
C LEU A 261 -16.25 -1.77 -1.72
N LYS A 262 -16.97 -0.72 -2.13
CA LYS A 262 -18.09 -0.83 -3.05
C LYS A 262 -17.68 -1.49 -4.38
N PRO A 263 -18.39 -2.53 -4.87
CA PRO A 263 -18.12 -3.15 -6.17
C PRO A 263 -18.30 -2.19 -7.35
N GLU A 264 -19.03 -1.08 -7.14
CA GLU A 264 -19.16 0.07 -8.04
C GLU A 264 -17.82 0.62 -8.50
N LEU A 265 -16.79 0.56 -7.65
CA LEU A 265 -15.45 1.09 -7.96
C LEU A 265 -14.78 0.37 -9.12
N LEU A 266 -15.21 -0.86 -9.43
CA LEU A 266 -14.71 -1.60 -10.59
C LEU A 266 -15.43 -1.24 -11.89
N ARG A 267 -16.51 -0.44 -11.86
CA ARG A 267 -17.21 -0.02 -13.10
C ARG A 267 -16.25 0.78 -13.98
N SER A 268 -16.38 0.62 -15.29
CA SER A 268 -15.43 1.21 -16.27
C SER A 268 -15.31 2.73 -16.19
N ARG A 269 -16.31 3.44 -15.65
CA ARG A 269 -16.28 4.90 -15.47
C ARG A 269 -15.50 5.33 -14.23
N GLU A 270 -15.48 4.48 -13.21
CA GLU A 270 -14.88 4.77 -11.91
C GLU A 270 -13.45 4.21 -11.83
N TYR A 271 -13.21 3.04 -12.43
CA TYR A 271 -11.95 2.33 -12.28
C TYR A 271 -10.82 2.99 -13.09
N PRO A 272 -9.61 3.21 -12.52
CA PRO A 272 -8.54 3.94 -13.19
C PRO A 272 -8.09 3.33 -14.52
N PHE A 273 -8.18 2.00 -14.66
CA PHE A 273 -7.89 1.30 -15.91
C PHE A 273 -9.17 0.66 -16.46
N PRO A 274 -9.88 1.30 -17.40
CA PRO A 274 -11.19 0.83 -17.84
C PRO A 274 -11.09 -0.50 -18.59
N LEU A 275 -11.31 -1.62 -17.90
CA LEU A 275 -11.23 -2.98 -18.43
C LEU A 275 -12.64 -3.56 -18.60
N LYS A 276 -13.31 -3.12 -19.66
CA LYS A 276 -14.65 -3.57 -20.07
C LYS A 276 -14.54 -4.30 -21.41
N GLU A 277 -15.37 -5.33 -21.59
CA GLU A 277 -15.46 -6.05 -22.86
C GLU A 277 -15.65 -5.11 -24.05
N GLY A 278 -14.88 -5.33 -25.11
CA GLY A 278 -14.84 -4.49 -26.30
C GLY A 278 -13.91 -3.27 -26.20
N ASN A 279 -13.33 -2.98 -25.04
CA ASN A 279 -12.28 -1.98 -24.93
C ASN A 279 -11.02 -2.47 -25.65
N PHE A 280 -10.34 -1.56 -26.36
CA PHE A 280 -9.05 -1.88 -26.97
C PHE A 280 -8.10 -0.68 -26.96
N TRP A 281 -6.82 -0.99 -27.08
CA TRP A 281 -5.71 -0.05 -27.24
C TRP A 281 -4.79 -0.57 -28.33
N ARG A 282 -4.55 0.26 -29.35
CA ARG A 282 -3.65 -0.03 -30.46
C ARG A 282 -2.42 0.84 -30.32
N PHE A 283 -1.25 0.23 -30.33
CA PHE A 283 0.03 0.89 -30.17
C PHE A 283 0.90 0.69 -31.41
N ARG A 284 1.58 1.76 -31.82
CA ARG A 284 2.68 1.72 -32.80
C ARG A 284 3.99 1.53 -32.07
N ARG A 285 4.85 0.68 -32.62
CA ARG A 285 6.11 0.24 -32.02
C ARG A 285 7.26 0.71 -32.87
N TYR A 286 8.24 1.37 -32.27
CA TYR A 286 9.43 1.85 -32.98
C TYR A 286 10.67 1.81 -32.09
N ASN A 287 11.84 1.78 -32.70
CA ASN A 287 13.11 1.87 -31.97
C ASN A 287 13.36 3.32 -31.55
N ARG A 288 13.55 3.55 -30.25
CA ARG A 288 13.81 4.88 -29.69
C ARG A 288 14.96 5.60 -30.39
N ALA A 289 16.05 4.89 -30.71
CA ALA A 289 17.25 5.47 -31.30
C ALA A 289 17.05 5.92 -32.76
N LEU A 290 16.13 5.27 -33.48
CA LEU A 290 15.81 5.59 -34.88
C LEU A 290 14.65 6.60 -34.99
N GLY A 291 13.88 6.78 -33.92
CA GLY A 291 12.71 7.65 -33.91
C GLY A 291 11.52 7.02 -34.65
N GLN A 292 10.51 7.85 -34.94
CA GLN A 292 9.25 7.43 -35.58
C GLN A 292 9.30 7.42 -37.12
N GLU A 293 10.49 7.43 -37.75
CA GLU A 293 10.56 7.39 -39.23
C GLU A 293 9.72 6.21 -39.75
N GLU A 294 8.78 6.53 -40.66
CA GLU A 294 7.72 5.62 -41.12
C GLU A 294 8.31 4.37 -41.74
N VAL A 295 8.46 3.32 -40.94
CA VAL A 295 8.58 1.97 -41.47
C VAL A 295 7.17 1.56 -41.85
N ASP A 296 6.89 1.45 -43.15
CA ASP A 296 5.59 1.01 -43.64
C ASP A 296 5.31 -0.41 -43.11
N PRO A 297 4.25 -0.61 -42.30
CA PRO A 297 3.91 -1.92 -41.74
C PRO A 297 3.77 -3.01 -42.82
N LEU A 298 3.36 -2.62 -44.04
CA LEU A 298 3.22 -3.53 -45.18
C LEU A 298 4.58 -4.04 -45.71
N GLU A 299 5.66 -3.28 -45.62
CA GLU A 299 6.98 -3.73 -46.07
C GLU A 299 7.55 -4.84 -45.17
N ILE A 300 7.24 -4.81 -43.86
CA ILE A 300 7.63 -5.87 -42.92
C ILE A 300 6.71 -7.09 -43.07
N ALA A 301 5.40 -6.90 -43.17
CA ALA A 301 4.42 -8.00 -43.24
C ALA A 301 4.52 -8.85 -44.52
N VAL A 302 4.99 -8.26 -45.63
CA VAL A 302 5.10 -8.94 -46.95
C VAL A 302 6.46 -9.64 -47.15
N GLY A 303 7.25 -9.80 -46.08
CA GLY A 303 8.52 -10.55 -46.14
C GLY A 303 9.71 -9.73 -46.63
N GLY A 304 9.63 -8.39 -46.59
CA GLY A 304 10.80 -7.53 -46.67
C GLY A 304 11.76 -7.85 -45.53
N GLN A 305 13.07 -7.82 -45.78
CA GLN A 305 14.05 -7.95 -44.72
C GLN A 305 13.90 -6.76 -43.77
N ALA A 306 13.25 -6.99 -42.61
CA ALA A 306 13.20 -6.02 -41.54
C ALA A 306 14.62 -5.47 -41.29
N ALA A 307 14.78 -4.15 -41.42
CA ALA A 307 16.07 -3.51 -41.28
C ALA A 307 16.65 -3.79 -39.87
N ALA A 308 17.97 -3.85 -39.74
CA ALA A 308 18.58 -3.99 -38.43
C ALA A 308 18.09 -2.86 -37.51
N GLY A 309 17.67 -3.21 -36.30
CA GLY A 309 17.14 -2.24 -35.35
C GLY A 309 15.64 -1.97 -35.42
N THR A 310 14.86 -2.59 -36.32
CA THR A 310 13.39 -2.47 -36.29
C THR A 310 12.76 -3.49 -35.32
N PRO A 311 11.71 -3.11 -34.56
CA PRO A 311 10.91 -4.07 -33.81
C PRO A 311 10.37 -5.18 -34.70
N ARG A 312 10.24 -6.41 -34.16
CA ARG A 312 9.72 -7.57 -34.92
C ARG A 312 8.27 -7.43 -35.33
N SER A 313 7.53 -6.64 -34.56
CA SER A 313 6.15 -6.30 -34.81
C SER A 313 6.03 -4.77 -34.75
N PRO A 314 5.64 -4.08 -35.85
CA PRO A 314 5.42 -2.63 -35.87
C PRO A 314 4.18 -2.18 -35.10
N GLU A 315 3.18 -3.03 -34.89
CA GLU A 315 1.96 -2.68 -34.15
C GLU A 315 1.53 -3.78 -33.17
N VAL A 316 0.99 -3.36 -32.03
CA VAL A 316 0.36 -4.27 -31.05
C VAL A 316 -1.01 -3.75 -30.67
N ILE A 317 -1.99 -4.65 -30.65
CA ILE A 317 -3.36 -4.36 -30.22
C ILE A 317 -3.62 -5.15 -28.95
N MET A 318 -4.03 -4.47 -27.88
CA MET A 318 -4.54 -5.07 -26.65
C MET A 318 -6.06 -4.90 -26.61
N GLU A 319 -6.80 -6.00 -26.50
CA GLU A 319 -8.27 -6.02 -26.48
C GLU A 319 -8.80 -6.77 -25.26
N VAL A 320 -9.87 -6.25 -24.66
CA VAL A 320 -10.62 -6.96 -23.61
C VAL A 320 -11.71 -7.80 -24.27
N LEU A 321 -11.53 -9.12 -24.25
CA LEU A 321 -12.42 -10.09 -24.85
C LEU A 321 -13.62 -10.46 -23.98
N GLY A 322 -13.53 -10.25 -22.67
CA GLY A 322 -14.58 -10.65 -21.73
C GLY A 322 -14.24 -10.29 -20.30
N VAL A 323 -15.27 -10.18 -19.46
CA VAL A 323 -15.14 -9.87 -18.04
C VAL A 323 -16.13 -10.71 -17.24
N GLU A 324 -15.60 -11.59 -16.40
CA GLU A 324 -16.38 -12.38 -15.44
C GLU A 324 -16.41 -11.65 -14.08
N GLN A 325 -17.55 -11.68 -13.39
CA GLN A 325 -17.78 -10.89 -12.16
C GLN A 325 -18.01 -11.81 -10.96
N TYR A 326 -17.34 -11.52 -9.84
CA TYR A 326 -17.37 -12.29 -8.60
C TYR A 326 -17.47 -11.32 -7.41
N GLY A 327 -18.63 -10.69 -7.23
CA GLY A 327 -18.81 -9.68 -6.18
C GLY A 327 -17.85 -8.50 -6.34
N THR A 328 -16.89 -8.38 -5.43
CA THR A 328 -15.92 -7.28 -5.36
C THR A 328 -14.63 -7.51 -6.15
N TRP A 329 -14.53 -8.60 -6.93
CA TRP A 329 -13.45 -8.78 -7.92
C TRP A 329 -13.96 -9.26 -9.28
N ARG A 330 -13.09 -9.17 -10.29
CA ARG A 330 -13.40 -9.56 -11.68
C ARG A 330 -12.25 -10.32 -12.31
N LEU A 331 -12.57 -11.26 -13.19
CA LEU A 331 -11.59 -11.90 -14.08
C LEU A 331 -11.72 -11.28 -15.48
N VAL A 332 -10.66 -10.60 -15.92
CA VAL A 332 -10.61 -9.91 -17.21
C VAL A 332 -9.83 -10.74 -18.21
N HIS A 333 -10.41 -10.95 -19.38
CA HIS A 333 -9.83 -11.70 -20.48
C HIS A 333 -9.20 -10.72 -21.47
N VAL A 334 -7.87 -10.69 -21.54
CA VAL A 334 -7.14 -9.77 -22.41
C VAL A 334 -6.46 -10.56 -23.52
N MET A 335 -6.50 -10.04 -24.75
CA MET A 335 -5.74 -10.56 -25.87
C MET A 335 -4.77 -9.49 -26.36
N ARG A 336 -3.52 -9.87 -26.58
CA ARG A 336 -2.54 -9.08 -27.30
C ARG A 336 -2.29 -9.69 -28.66
N SER A 337 -2.52 -8.91 -29.71
CA SER A 337 -2.24 -9.30 -31.10
C SER A 337 -1.07 -8.47 -31.61
N TYR A 338 -0.07 -9.15 -32.14
CA TYR A 338 1.12 -8.55 -32.72
C TYR A 338 1.00 -8.60 -34.24
N GLU A 339 1.18 -7.47 -34.91
CA GLU A 339 1.30 -7.43 -36.36
C GLU A 339 2.72 -7.87 -36.73
N ASP A 340 2.95 -9.18 -36.76
CA ASP A 340 4.18 -9.81 -37.24
C ASP A 340 3.84 -10.84 -38.33
N ALA A 341 4.85 -11.46 -38.93
CA ALA A 341 4.65 -12.42 -40.03
C ALA A 341 3.75 -13.62 -39.64
N ASP A 342 3.71 -13.98 -38.36
CA ASP A 342 2.93 -15.11 -37.83
C ASP A 342 1.58 -14.67 -37.23
N PHE A 343 1.28 -13.37 -37.24
CA PHE A 343 0.15 -12.75 -36.54
C PHE A 343 0.02 -13.24 -35.09
N THR A 344 1.13 -13.20 -34.36
CA THR A 344 1.22 -13.79 -33.02
C THR A 344 0.16 -13.22 -32.08
N ARG A 345 -0.48 -14.12 -31.30
CA ARG A 345 -1.48 -13.76 -30.29
C ARG A 345 -1.09 -14.31 -28.93
N ALA A 346 -1.23 -13.49 -27.90
CA ALA A 346 -1.05 -13.86 -26.51
C ALA A 346 -2.36 -13.62 -25.74
N HIS A 347 -2.83 -14.65 -25.04
CA HIS A 347 -4.01 -14.55 -24.18
C HIS A 347 -3.57 -14.41 -22.72
N GLU A 348 -4.10 -13.39 -22.07
CA GLU A 348 -3.85 -13.09 -20.67
C GLU A 348 -5.17 -13.09 -19.90
N ARG A 349 -5.05 -13.34 -18.60
CA ARG A 349 -6.13 -13.31 -17.64
C ARG A 349 -5.69 -12.45 -16.49
N TRP A 350 -6.44 -11.42 -16.14
CA TRP A 350 -6.11 -10.53 -15.03
C TRP A 350 -7.21 -10.57 -13.98
N VAL A 351 -6.83 -10.67 -12.69
CA VAL A 351 -7.78 -10.43 -11.61
C VAL A 351 -7.78 -8.95 -11.26
N LEU A 352 -8.97 -8.37 -11.26
CA LEU A 352 -9.23 -6.98 -10.94
C LEU A 352 -9.86 -6.87 -9.56
N THR A 353 -9.25 -6.09 -8.70
CA THR A 353 -9.75 -5.70 -7.38
C THR A 353 -9.80 -4.17 -7.30
N PRO A 354 -10.59 -3.56 -6.40
CA PRO A 354 -10.73 -2.10 -6.34
C PRO A 354 -9.40 -1.37 -6.18
N ARG A 355 -8.39 -2.00 -5.55
CA ARG A 355 -7.06 -1.39 -5.36
C ARG A 355 -5.98 -1.98 -6.27
N ARG A 356 -6.15 -3.15 -6.89
CA ARG A 356 -5.03 -3.84 -7.56
C ARG A 356 -5.43 -4.66 -8.78
N ILE A 357 -4.48 -4.80 -9.69
CA ILE A 357 -4.58 -5.66 -10.88
C ILE A 357 -3.47 -6.71 -10.83
N TYR A 358 -3.82 -7.99 -10.97
CA TYR A 358 -2.85 -9.11 -10.98
C TYR A 358 -2.95 -9.92 -12.27
N VAL A 359 -1.82 -10.49 -12.72
CA VAL A 359 -1.87 -11.59 -13.69
C VAL A 359 -2.47 -12.82 -13.00
N CYS A 360 -3.33 -13.57 -13.68
CA CYS A 360 -3.98 -14.79 -13.19
C CYS A 360 -3.55 -15.99 -14.02
N ASN A 361 -2.67 -16.82 -13.47
CA ASN A 361 -2.24 -18.05 -14.14
C ASN A 361 -3.35 -19.12 -14.13
N ALA A 362 -3.09 -20.28 -14.76
CA ALA A 362 -4.08 -21.36 -14.86
C ALA A 362 -4.59 -21.87 -13.48
N ARG A 363 -3.75 -21.84 -12.43
CA ARG A 363 -4.17 -22.24 -11.08
C ARG A 363 -5.11 -21.20 -10.45
N CYS A 364 -4.80 -19.92 -10.64
CA CYS A 364 -5.67 -18.82 -10.26
C CYS A 364 -7.03 -18.88 -10.96
N GLN A 365 -7.04 -19.17 -12.26
CA GLN A 365 -8.28 -19.30 -13.03
C GLN A 365 -9.16 -20.46 -12.53
N ALA A 366 -8.54 -21.61 -12.21
CA ALA A 366 -9.27 -22.79 -11.73
C ALA A 366 -9.89 -22.62 -10.34
N ARG A 367 -9.56 -21.54 -9.61
CA ARG A 367 -10.00 -21.26 -8.24
C ARG A 367 -10.40 -19.78 -8.08
N ILE A 368 -10.91 -19.18 -9.16
CA ILE A 368 -11.24 -17.75 -9.20
C ILE A 368 -12.45 -17.40 -8.31
N ASP A 369 -13.25 -18.40 -7.94
CA ASP A 369 -14.40 -18.32 -7.05
C ASP A 369 -14.06 -18.65 -5.58
N ASP A 370 -12.85 -19.13 -5.30
CA ASP A 370 -12.36 -19.44 -3.94
C ASP A 370 -11.59 -18.25 -3.36
N LEU A 371 -12.28 -17.41 -2.57
CA LEU A 371 -11.69 -16.23 -1.96
C LEU A 371 -10.50 -16.59 -1.04
N SER A 372 -10.57 -17.68 -0.29
CA SER A 372 -9.48 -18.09 0.60
C SER A 372 -8.21 -18.36 -0.21
N TYR A 373 -8.33 -19.09 -1.32
CA TYR A 373 -7.23 -19.32 -2.24
C TYR A 373 -6.71 -18.02 -2.86
N LEU A 374 -7.60 -17.10 -3.25
CA LEU A 374 -7.21 -15.84 -3.87
C LEU A 374 -6.43 -14.94 -2.90
N LEU A 375 -6.85 -14.84 -1.65
CA LEU A 375 -6.14 -14.07 -0.64
C LEU A 375 -4.70 -14.59 -0.47
N GLU A 376 -4.52 -15.90 -0.36
CA GLU A 376 -3.19 -16.53 -0.32
C GLU A 376 -2.40 -16.27 -1.61
N TYR A 377 -3.05 -16.39 -2.77
CA TYR A 377 -2.41 -16.15 -4.07
C TYR A 377 -1.81 -14.74 -4.15
N PHE A 378 -2.58 -13.72 -3.74
CA PHE A 378 -2.17 -12.31 -3.83
C PHE A 378 -1.05 -11.92 -2.87
N GLU A 379 -0.88 -12.63 -1.76
CA GLU A 379 0.25 -12.43 -0.84
C GLU A 379 1.61 -12.71 -1.50
N TYR A 380 1.64 -13.55 -2.54
CA TYR A 380 2.87 -13.93 -3.23
C TYR A 380 3.04 -13.28 -4.60
N GLN A 381 2.01 -12.62 -5.12
CA GLN A 381 2.08 -11.98 -6.44
C GLN A 381 2.52 -10.51 -6.35
N VAL A 382 3.21 -10.05 -7.39
CA VAL A 382 3.43 -8.62 -7.64
C VAL A 382 2.27 -8.11 -8.51
N PRO A 383 1.49 -7.11 -8.08
CA PRO A 383 0.43 -6.56 -8.91
C PRO A 383 1.01 -5.80 -10.11
N ILE A 384 0.30 -5.86 -11.24
CA ILE A 384 0.59 -5.08 -12.46
C ILE A 384 0.43 -3.58 -12.17
N PHE A 385 -0.60 -3.23 -11.38
CA PHE A 385 -0.92 -1.89 -10.90
C PHE A 385 -1.43 -1.94 -9.47
N SER A 386 -1.03 -0.94 -8.67
CA SER A 386 -1.56 -0.68 -7.33
C SER A 386 -2.19 0.73 -7.34
N PHE A 387 -3.43 0.83 -6.89
CA PHE A 387 -4.24 2.05 -6.88
C PHE A 387 -4.62 2.46 -5.44
N PRO A 388 -4.84 3.76 -5.17
CA PRO A 388 -4.55 4.89 -6.05
C PRO A 388 -3.05 4.98 -6.37
N LEU A 389 -2.71 5.55 -7.52
CA LEU A 389 -1.32 5.83 -7.86
C LEU A 389 -0.93 7.16 -7.22
N GLU A 390 0.15 7.16 -6.45
CA GLU A 390 0.69 8.36 -5.81
C GLU A 390 2.14 8.59 -6.28
N PRO A 391 2.56 9.85 -6.53
CA PRO A 391 3.94 10.12 -6.91
C PRO A 391 4.93 9.62 -5.85
N GLY A 392 6.00 8.96 -6.27
CA GLY A 392 6.99 8.33 -5.39
C GLY A 392 6.55 6.98 -4.78
N GLN A 393 5.30 6.55 -4.99
CA GLN A 393 4.82 5.28 -4.45
C GLN A 393 5.50 4.09 -5.13
N GLY A 394 6.02 3.16 -4.33
CA GLY A 394 6.57 1.90 -4.81
C GLY A 394 5.72 0.70 -4.39
N TRP A 395 5.69 -0.35 -5.20
CA TRP A 395 5.09 -1.63 -4.84
C TRP A 395 5.83 -2.84 -5.41
N GLY A 396 5.86 -3.90 -4.61
CA GLY A 396 6.42 -5.20 -4.95
C GLY A 396 5.44 -6.32 -4.67
N ARG A 397 5.93 -7.40 -4.08
CA ARG A 397 5.09 -8.56 -3.68
C ARG A 397 3.98 -8.10 -2.74
N ALA A 398 2.79 -8.68 -2.91
CA ALA A 398 1.58 -8.30 -2.19
C ALA A 398 1.22 -6.81 -2.30
N GLY A 399 1.77 -6.07 -3.29
CA GLY A 399 1.58 -4.63 -3.42
C GLY A 399 2.20 -3.81 -2.29
N LEU A 400 3.20 -4.35 -1.58
CA LEU A 400 3.89 -3.70 -0.47
C LEU A 400 5.32 -3.32 -0.87
N GLY A 401 5.73 -2.08 -0.54
CA GLY A 401 7.13 -1.60 -0.55
C GLY A 401 7.90 -1.74 -1.86
N ALA A 402 9.06 -1.08 -1.94
CA ALA A 402 10.00 -1.25 -3.05
C ALA A 402 11.22 -2.11 -2.62
N GLU A 403 11.12 -3.44 -2.61
CA GLU A 403 12.27 -4.37 -2.65
C GLU A 403 12.81 -4.63 -4.08
N GLU A 404 13.81 -5.52 -4.27
CA GLU A 404 14.25 -5.94 -5.62
C GLU A 404 13.08 -6.60 -6.39
N GLY A 405 12.80 -6.11 -7.60
CA GLY A 405 11.69 -6.63 -8.42
C GLY A 405 10.43 -5.74 -8.46
N THR A 406 10.57 -4.43 -8.28
CA THR A 406 9.46 -3.52 -7.95
C THR A 406 9.07 -2.53 -9.03
N PHE A 407 7.86 -2.01 -8.90
CA PHE A 407 7.38 -0.82 -9.61
C PHE A 407 7.46 0.40 -8.70
N VAL A 408 7.80 1.54 -9.28
CA VAL A 408 7.84 2.84 -8.62
C VAL A 408 7.17 3.86 -9.54
N VAL A 409 6.29 4.67 -8.97
CA VAL A 409 5.72 5.84 -9.62
C VAL A 409 6.71 6.99 -9.50
N ASP A 410 7.04 7.61 -10.63
CA ASP A 410 7.85 8.82 -10.67
C ASP A 410 7.21 9.91 -9.78
N GLU A 411 8.04 10.72 -9.12
CA GLU A 411 7.61 11.79 -8.21
C GLU A 411 6.91 12.94 -8.95
N SER A 412 7.07 12.98 -10.27
CA SER A 412 6.53 14.02 -11.13
C SER A 412 5.43 13.52 -12.07
N TRP A 413 4.51 14.43 -12.37
CA TRP A 413 3.49 14.22 -13.40
C TRP A 413 4.06 14.51 -14.77
N HIS A 414 3.71 13.68 -15.74
CA HIS A 414 4.23 13.77 -17.10
C HIS A 414 3.17 14.24 -18.08
N ARG A 415 3.61 14.99 -19.08
CA ARG A 415 2.85 15.22 -20.31
C ARG A 415 3.39 14.30 -21.39
N VAL A 416 2.52 13.50 -21.99
CA VAL A 416 2.89 12.53 -23.03
C VAL A 416 2.09 12.83 -24.28
N GLU A 417 2.79 13.07 -25.38
CA GLU A 417 2.20 13.24 -26.71
C GLU A 417 2.34 11.92 -27.48
N THR A 418 1.22 11.40 -27.98
CA THR A 418 1.15 10.21 -28.83
C THR A 418 0.25 10.49 -30.04
N PRO A 419 0.22 9.60 -31.05
CA PRO A 419 -0.69 9.79 -32.19
C PRO A 419 -2.18 9.82 -31.82
N ALA A 420 -2.57 9.19 -30.69
CA ALA A 420 -3.93 9.29 -30.14
C ALA A 420 -4.26 10.64 -29.48
N GLY A 421 -3.27 11.52 -29.30
CA GLY A 421 -3.41 12.85 -28.71
C GLY A 421 -2.44 13.14 -27.56
N GLY A 422 -2.59 14.32 -26.96
CA GLY A 422 -1.82 14.74 -25.80
C GLY A 422 -2.50 14.36 -24.48
N PHE A 423 -1.74 13.72 -23.59
CA PHE A 423 -2.19 13.30 -22.27
C PHE A 423 -1.42 14.07 -21.19
N VAL A 424 -2.16 14.78 -20.32
CA VAL A 424 -1.62 15.52 -19.17
C VAL A 424 -1.93 14.79 -17.87
N GLY A 425 -1.11 14.98 -16.85
CA GLY A 425 -1.30 14.28 -15.57
C GLY A 425 -1.10 12.77 -15.70
N THR A 426 -0.12 12.35 -16.50
CA THR A 426 0.22 10.94 -16.65
C THR A 426 1.24 10.53 -15.59
N TYR A 427 1.07 9.33 -15.04
CA TYR A 427 2.02 8.73 -14.11
C TYR A 427 3.05 7.92 -14.91
N ALA A 428 4.33 8.20 -14.73
CA ALA A 428 5.38 7.30 -15.17
C ALA A 428 5.60 6.23 -14.09
N ILE A 429 5.51 4.96 -14.48
CA ILE A 429 5.70 3.81 -13.62
C ILE A 429 6.89 3.05 -14.17
N GLU A 430 7.97 3.01 -13.41
CA GLU A 430 9.20 2.29 -13.74
C GLU A 430 9.28 1.03 -12.92
N GLY A 431 9.74 -0.07 -13.51
CA GLY A 431 9.99 -1.26 -12.71
C GLY A 431 10.09 -2.54 -13.48
N THR A 432 10.12 -3.61 -12.71
CA THR A 432 10.19 -4.98 -13.21
C THR A 432 8.97 -5.74 -12.69
N GLY A 433 8.29 -6.49 -13.54
CA GLY A 433 7.11 -7.22 -13.08
C GLY A 433 6.48 -8.14 -14.11
N PRO A 434 5.33 -8.76 -13.76
CA PRO A 434 4.88 -10.01 -14.37
C PRO A 434 4.51 -9.91 -15.85
N LEU A 435 4.41 -8.69 -16.41
CA LEU A 435 4.17 -8.50 -17.85
C LEU A 435 5.33 -9.02 -18.71
N THR A 436 6.54 -9.17 -18.18
CA THR A 436 7.67 -9.75 -18.93
C THR A 436 7.45 -11.21 -19.30
N GLN A 437 6.57 -11.93 -18.58
CA GLN A 437 6.22 -13.32 -18.89
C GLN A 437 5.13 -13.46 -19.96
N SER A 438 4.46 -12.37 -20.31
CA SER A 438 3.24 -12.38 -21.13
C SER A 438 3.43 -12.07 -22.62
N SER A 439 4.59 -11.53 -22.99
CA SER A 439 4.91 -11.22 -24.38
C SER A 439 5.99 -12.16 -24.91
N PRO A 440 5.83 -12.70 -26.12
CA PRO A 440 6.88 -13.51 -26.75
C PRO A 440 8.16 -12.70 -27.06
N TYR A 441 8.06 -11.37 -27.05
CA TYR A 441 9.14 -10.44 -27.39
C TYR A 441 9.83 -9.82 -26.17
N PHE A 442 9.15 -9.74 -25.02
CA PHE A 442 9.73 -9.14 -23.82
C PHE A 442 10.60 -10.15 -23.09
N ARG A 443 11.89 -9.83 -22.93
CA ARG A 443 12.85 -10.72 -22.23
C ARG A 443 13.59 -10.05 -21.08
N LEU A 444 13.50 -8.72 -20.99
CA LEU A 444 14.23 -7.96 -19.99
C LEU A 444 13.29 -7.39 -18.92
N PRO A 445 13.76 -7.31 -17.67
CA PRO A 445 12.92 -6.98 -16.53
C PRO A 445 12.47 -5.51 -16.56
N ASP A 446 13.31 -4.60 -17.07
CA ASP A 446 13.10 -3.15 -16.98
C ASP A 446 12.09 -2.65 -18.02
N GLN A 447 11.04 -1.99 -17.54
CA GLN A 447 10.09 -1.27 -18.37
C GLN A 447 9.65 0.03 -17.70
N ARG A 448 9.33 1.03 -18.53
CA ARG A 448 8.65 2.26 -18.10
C ARG A 448 7.29 2.35 -18.79
N ARG A 449 6.25 2.67 -18.03
CA ARG A 449 4.87 2.81 -18.52
C ARG A 449 4.36 4.18 -18.17
N TYR A 450 3.74 4.88 -19.11
CA TYR A 450 3.01 6.11 -18.85
C TYR A 450 1.53 5.78 -18.79
N PHE A 451 0.95 5.98 -17.62
CA PHE A 451 -0.43 5.64 -17.32
C PHE A 451 -1.27 6.92 -17.18
N ALA A 452 -2.35 7.00 -17.95
CA ALA A 452 -3.34 8.06 -17.87
C ALA A 452 -4.63 7.52 -17.21
N PRO A 453 -5.05 8.04 -16.04
CA PRO A 453 -6.27 7.59 -15.37
C PRO A 453 -7.51 7.67 -16.27
N GLY A 454 -8.35 6.64 -16.23
CA GLY A 454 -9.55 6.52 -17.08
C GLY A 454 -9.24 6.28 -18.56
N ARG A 455 -7.95 6.07 -18.91
CA ARG A 455 -7.49 5.75 -20.27
C ARG A 455 -6.61 4.50 -20.29
N GLY A 456 -5.83 4.23 -19.26
CA GLY A 456 -4.88 3.11 -19.22
C GLY A 456 -3.47 3.54 -19.62
N VAL A 457 -2.69 2.60 -20.16
CA VAL A 457 -1.31 2.88 -20.62
C VAL A 457 -1.35 3.61 -21.96
N VAL A 458 -0.68 4.76 -22.06
CA VAL A 458 -0.60 5.59 -23.28
C VAL A 458 0.75 5.50 -23.98
N ARG A 459 1.82 5.23 -23.23
CA ARG A 459 3.15 4.94 -23.77
C ARG A 459 3.81 3.85 -22.94
N ARG A 460 4.58 2.98 -23.58
CA ARG A 460 5.44 2.03 -22.90
C ARG A 460 6.83 2.05 -23.53
N GLU A 461 7.83 1.88 -22.69
CA GLU A 461 9.24 1.87 -23.07
C GLU A 461 9.86 0.60 -22.49
N LEU A 462 10.52 -0.17 -23.33
CA LEU A 462 10.99 -1.51 -22.98
C LEU A 462 12.19 -1.91 -23.84
N ARG A 463 12.83 -3.02 -23.48
CA ARG A 463 13.92 -3.61 -24.27
C ARG A 463 13.53 -4.97 -24.81
N GLU A 464 13.74 -5.18 -26.11
CA GLU A 464 13.45 -6.45 -26.79
C GLU A 464 14.48 -6.78 -27.88
N PRO A 465 14.62 -8.05 -28.28
CA PRO A 465 15.46 -8.39 -29.43
C PRO A 465 14.78 -8.00 -30.76
N ASP A 466 15.54 -7.34 -31.63
CA ASP A 466 15.16 -7.07 -33.02
C ASP A 466 15.04 -8.38 -33.84
N ALA A 467 14.72 -8.26 -35.13
CA ALA A 467 14.62 -9.39 -36.05
C ALA A 467 15.93 -10.22 -36.16
N ARG A 468 17.08 -9.64 -35.84
CA ARG A 468 18.41 -10.28 -35.88
C ARG A 468 18.89 -10.77 -34.51
N GLY A 469 18.11 -10.53 -33.44
CA GLY A 469 18.42 -10.93 -32.08
C GLY A 469 19.20 -9.88 -31.27
N ASN A 470 19.46 -8.69 -31.82
CA ASN A 470 20.12 -7.60 -31.09
C ASN A 470 19.11 -6.90 -30.18
N LEU A 471 19.50 -6.62 -28.94
CA LEU A 471 18.65 -5.87 -28.02
C LEU A 471 18.50 -4.41 -28.48
N ILE A 472 17.25 -3.95 -28.55
CA ILE A 472 16.87 -2.58 -28.91
C ILE A 472 15.91 -2.00 -27.88
N ASP A 473 15.93 -0.67 -27.74
CA ASP A 473 14.97 0.06 -26.92
C ASP A 473 13.74 0.38 -27.77
N VAL A 474 12.61 -0.20 -27.41
CA VAL A 474 11.35 -0.06 -28.13
C VAL A 474 10.40 0.84 -27.37
N VAL A 475 9.77 1.76 -28.09
CA VAL A 475 8.68 2.59 -27.61
C VAL A 475 7.40 2.13 -28.26
N GLU A 476 6.37 1.94 -27.45
CA GLU A 476 5.00 1.63 -27.87
C GLU A 476 4.12 2.85 -27.57
N ASP A 477 3.71 3.56 -28.61
CA ASP A 477 2.87 4.76 -28.51
C ASP A 477 1.44 4.46 -28.87
N LEU A 478 0.51 4.92 -28.02
CA LEU A 478 -0.92 4.75 -28.28
C LEU A 478 -1.34 5.53 -29.53
N VAL A 479 -1.87 4.82 -30.51
CA VAL A 479 -2.38 5.37 -31.78
C VAL A 479 -3.89 5.54 -31.72
N GLU A 480 -4.57 4.54 -31.19
CA GLU A 480 -6.03 4.48 -31.18
C GLU A 480 -6.48 3.71 -29.94
N TYR A 481 -7.61 4.11 -29.37
CA TYR A 481 -8.24 3.37 -28.28
C TYR A 481 -9.76 3.51 -28.33
N ARG A 482 -10.45 2.51 -27.78
CA ARG A 482 -11.89 2.56 -27.53
C ARG A 482 -12.16 2.19 -26.08
N ILE A 483 -12.89 3.06 -25.40
CA ILE A 483 -13.36 2.83 -24.03
C ILE A 483 -14.88 2.86 -24.07
N MET A 484 -15.48 1.70 -23.84
CA MET A 484 -16.92 1.52 -23.78
C MET A 484 -17.47 2.24 -22.55
N PRO A 485 -18.64 2.89 -22.67
CA PRO A 485 -19.23 3.71 -21.62
C PRO A 485 -19.76 2.91 -20.43
#